data_AF-A0A496ZY00-F1
#
_entry.id   AF-A0A496ZY00-F1
#
_cell.length_a   1.000
_cell.length_b   1.000
_cell.length_c   1.000
_cell.angle_alpha   90.00
_cell.angle_beta   90.00
_cell.angle_gamma   90.00
#
_symmetry.space_group_name_H-M   'P 1'
#
loop_
_entity.id
_entity.type
_entity.pdbx_description
1 polymer ?
#
loop_
_entity_poly.entity_id
_entity_poly.type
_entity_poly.pdbx_seq_one_letter_code
_entity_poly.pdbx_strand_id
1 'polypeptide(L)'
;MKKRKTNEKIEEEIKISERWIRSFTELYALLFFKANPDSSGYDICKFVESEYGFKISYSRIYPLLNELERKGIISVKEDTSKYPPKRVYRLTSRGIKKINQYRDVFLRFLEEI
;
A
#
# COMPACT_ATOMS: atom_id res chain seq x y z
N MET A 1 -8.22 33.71 7.41
CA MET A 1 -7.31 33.00 8.33
C MET A 1 -7.65 31.51 8.52
N LYS A 2 -8.92 31.11 8.76
CA LYS A 2 -9.31 29.69 8.93
C LYS A 2 -8.93 28.78 7.74
N LYS A 3 -9.20 29.20 6.49
CA LYS A 3 -8.88 28.43 5.26
C LYS A 3 -7.38 28.14 5.07
N ARG A 4 -6.51 29.05 5.54
CA ARG A 4 -5.05 28.92 5.46
C ARG A 4 -4.52 27.87 6.45
N LYS A 5 -5.02 27.89 7.70
CA LYS A 5 -4.71 26.86 8.70
C LYS A 5 -5.21 25.47 8.30
N THR A 6 -6.35 25.38 7.62
CA THR A 6 -6.86 24.12 7.07
C THR A 6 -5.93 23.56 6.00
N ASN A 7 -5.42 24.39 5.08
CA ASN A 7 -4.48 23.95 4.05
C ASN A 7 -3.13 23.51 4.64
N GLU A 8 -2.60 24.26 5.61
CA GLU A 8 -1.34 23.89 6.30
C GLU A 8 -1.46 22.54 7.03
N LYS A 9 -2.60 22.28 7.68
CA LYS A 9 -2.85 21.00 8.33
C LYS A 9 -2.89 19.84 7.32
N ILE A 10 -3.57 20.02 6.19
CA ILE A 10 -3.66 19.02 5.12
C ILE A 10 -2.26 18.74 4.53
N GLU A 11 -1.46 19.77 4.29
CA GLU A 11 -0.09 19.63 3.80
C GLU A 11 0.79 18.81 4.77
N GLU A 12 0.63 19.01 6.09
CA GLU A 12 1.36 18.25 7.09
C GLU A 12 0.93 16.77 7.12
N GLU A 13 -0.38 16.50 7.04
CA GLU A 13 -0.92 15.14 6.95
C GLU A 13 -0.40 14.40 5.71
N ILE A 14 -0.30 15.09 4.56
CA ILE A 14 0.26 14.53 3.32
C ILE A 14 1.75 14.20 3.50
N LYS A 15 2.54 15.08 4.11
CA LYS A 15 3.98 14.83 4.36
C LYS A 15 4.19 13.63 5.30
N ILE A 16 3.38 13.51 6.35
CA ILE A 16 3.41 12.36 7.25
C ILE A 16 3.05 11.08 6.48
N SER A 17 2.00 11.14 5.67
CA SER A 17 1.56 10.02 4.83
C SER A 17 2.65 9.59 3.86
N GLU A 18 3.32 10.52 3.17
CA GLU A 18 4.43 10.21 2.28
C GLU A 18 5.55 9.47 3.02
N ARG A 19 6.00 10.00 4.16
CA ARG A 19 7.06 9.38 4.95
C ARG A 19 6.65 7.98 5.41
N TRP A 20 5.42 7.81 5.89
CA TRP A 20 4.93 6.52 6.35
C TRP A 20 4.84 5.51 5.22
N ILE A 21 4.26 5.87 4.06
CA ILE A 21 4.14 4.98 2.89
C ILE A 21 5.52 4.58 2.35
N ARG A 22 6.48 5.52 2.33
CA ARG A 22 7.85 5.24 1.93
C ARG A 22 8.60 4.37 2.95
N SER A 23 8.33 4.49 4.23
CA SER A 23 8.98 3.65 5.26
C SER A 23 8.36 2.26 5.34
N PHE A 24 7.04 2.16 5.13
CA PHE A 24 6.25 0.94 5.32
C PHE A 24 5.58 0.47 4.02
N THR A 25 6.33 0.49 2.92
CA THR A 25 5.79 0.16 1.59
C THR A 25 5.20 -1.26 1.52
N GLU A 26 5.79 -2.24 2.23
CA GLU A 26 5.20 -3.59 2.34
C GLU A 26 3.80 -3.54 2.95
N LEU A 27 3.68 -2.98 4.16
CA LEU A 27 2.40 -2.87 4.86
C LEU A 27 1.38 -2.08 4.03
N TYR A 28 1.80 -0.98 3.40
CA TYR A 28 0.95 -0.19 2.54
C TYR A 28 0.40 -1.02 1.36
N ALA A 29 1.25 -1.77 0.65
CA ALA A 29 0.81 -2.63 -0.45
C ALA A 29 -0.18 -3.70 0.02
N LEU A 30 0.05 -4.30 1.20
CA LEU A 30 -0.88 -5.27 1.77
C LEU A 30 -2.24 -4.64 2.12
N LEU A 31 -2.24 -3.47 2.75
CA LEU A 31 -3.48 -2.73 3.07
C LEU A 31 -4.21 -2.30 1.79
N PHE A 32 -3.46 -1.88 0.76
CA PHE A 32 -4.03 -1.54 -0.54
C PHE A 32 -4.75 -2.73 -1.16
N PHE A 33 -4.16 -3.92 -1.20
CA PHE A 33 -4.84 -5.11 -1.74
C PHE A 33 -5.98 -5.62 -0.85
N LYS A 34 -5.96 -5.30 0.45
CA LYS A 34 -7.11 -5.57 1.33
C LYS A 34 -8.32 -4.74 0.93
N ALA A 35 -8.10 -3.46 0.63
CA ALA A 35 -9.15 -2.54 0.21
C ALA A 35 -9.55 -2.72 -1.26
N ASN A 36 -8.59 -3.07 -2.12
CA ASN A 36 -8.74 -3.16 -3.57
C ASN A 36 -8.26 -4.53 -4.08
N PRO A 37 -9.03 -5.61 -3.84
CA PRO A 37 -8.68 -6.94 -4.34
C PRO A 37 -8.64 -6.95 -5.88
N ASP A 38 -7.79 -7.82 -6.44
CA ASP A 38 -7.59 -7.94 -7.89
C ASP A 38 -7.05 -6.66 -8.55
N SER A 39 -6.18 -5.93 -7.84
CA SER A 39 -5.46 -4.77 -8.37
C SER A 39 -4.03 -5.12 -8.79
N SER A 40 -3.44 -4.32 -9.66
CA SER A 40 -2.05 -4.45 -10.13
C SER A 40 -1.06 -3.59 -9.32
N GLY A 41 0.23 -3.81 -9.53
CA GLY A 41 1.28 -2.93 -8.99
C GLY A 41 1.21 -1.50 -9.53
N TYR A 42 0.71 -1.34 -10.76
CA TYR A 42 0.44 -0.03 -11.33
C TYR A 42 -0.66 0.71 -10.58
N ASP A 43 -1.73 0.02 -10.17
CA ASP A 43 -2.84 0.64 -9.46
C ASP A 43 -2.41 1.18 -8.09
N ILE A 44 -1.48 0.51 -7.40
CA ILE A 44 -0.84 1.04 -6.18
C ILE A 44 -0.14 2.36 -6.48
N CYS A 45 0.75 2.40 -7.47
CA CYS A 45 1.51 3.60 -7.80
C CYS A 45 0.59 4.76 -8.18
N LYS A 46 -0.43 4.48 -9.00
CA LYS A 46 -1.40 5.47 -9.46
C LYS A 46 -2.24 6.03 -8.32
N PHE A 47 -2.71 5.17 -7.42
CA PHE A 47 -3.48 5.59 -6.26
C PHE A 47 -2.64 6.48 -5.33
N VAL A 48 -1.36 6.13 -5.12
CA VAL A 48 -0.50 6.97 -4.27
C VAL A 48 -0.25 8.35 -4.89
N GLU A 49 -0.05 8.40 -6.21
CA GLU A 49 0.10 9.66 -6.93
C GLU A 49 -1.18 10.50 -6.88
N SER A 50 -2.37 9.90 -7.04
CA SER A 50 -3.64 10.63 -7.01
C SER A 50 -4.01 11.13 -5.61
N GLU A 51 -3.84 10.30 -4.59
CA GLU A 51 -4.28 10.62 -3.23
C GLU A 51 -3.29 11.51 -2.46
N TYR A 52 -1.99 11.31 -2.66
CA TYR A 52 -0.95 11.96 -1.86
C TYR A 52 -0.02 12.88 -2.67
N GLY A 53 -0.16 12.94 -4.00
CA GLY A 53 0.61 13.84 -4.84
C GLY A 53 2.08 13.46 -5.04
N PHE A 54 2.50 12.25 -4.65
CA PHE A 54 3.87 11.77 -4.83
C PHE A 54 3.92 10.39 -5.49
N LYS A 55 5.07 10.04 -6.08
CA LYS A 55 5.27 8.77 -6.78
C LYS A 55 6.03 7.76 -5.93
N ILE A 56 5.55 6.51 -5.93
CA ILE A 56 6.36 5.35 -5.58
C ILE A 56 6.94 4.77 -6.87
N SER A 57 8.24 4.48 -6.86
CA SER A 57 8.90 3.88 -8.02
C SER A 57 8.39 2.46 -8.29
N TYR A 58 8.13 2.16 -9.57
CA TYR A 58 7.91 0.80 -10.04
C TYR A 58 9.07 -0.14 -9.69
N SER A 59 10.31 0.36 -9.69
CA SER A 59 11.50 -0.42 -9.29
C SER A 59 11.49 -0.81 -7.81
N ARG A 60 10.63 -0.19 -6.99
CA ARG A 60 10.41 -0.59 -5.59
C ARG A 60 9.23 -1.53 -5.45
N ILE A 61 8.12 -1.23 -6.15
CA ILE A 61 6.88 -2.02 -6.04
C ILE A 61 7.05 -3.42 -6.64
N TYR A 62 7.54 -3.56 -7.86
CA TYR A 62 7.52 -4.87 -8.51
C TYR A 62 8.46 -5.91 -7.88
N PRO A 63 9.69 -5.57 -7.44
CA PRO A 63 10.50 -6.50 -6.66
C PRO A 63 9.84 -6.92 -5.34
N LEU A 64 9.20 -5.98 -4.64
CA LEU A 64 8.44 -6.27 -3.42
C LEU A 64 7.27 -7.23 -3.71
N LEU A 65 6.48 -6.99 -4.75
CA LEU A 65 5.36 -7.87 -5.11
C LEU A 65 5.83 -9.29 -5.45
N ASN A 66 6.92 -9.42 -6.21
CA ASN A 66 7.51 -10.73 -6.51
C ASN A 66 7.99 -11.45 -5.24
N GLU A 67 8.56 -10.73 -4.27
CA GLU A 67 8.95 -11.29 -2.98
C GLU A 67 7.74 -11.74 -2.15
N LEU A 68 6.69 -10.92 -2.08
CA LEU A 68 5.46 -11.23 -1.36
C LEU A 68 4.74 -12.45 -1.94
N GLU A 69 4.72 -12.56 -3.27
CA GLU A 69 4.20 -13.72 -4.00
C GLU A 69 5.00 -14.98 -3.67
N ARG A 70 6.34 -14.92 -3.78
CA ARG A 70 7.22 -16.05 -3.45
C ARG A 70 7.08 -16.51 -2.00
N LYS A 71 6.79 -15.58 -1.07
CA LYS A 71 6.50 -15.87 0.34
C LYS A 71 5.08 -16.38 0.57
N GLY A 72 4.21 -16.41 -0.45
CA GLY A 72 2.81 -16.81 -0.36
C GLY A 72 1.94 -15.85 0.46
N ILE A 73 2.36 -14.58 0.58
CA ILE A 73 1.64 -13.52 1.29
C ILE A 73 0.53 -12.95 0.39
N ILE A 74 0.81 -12.86 -0.91
CA ILE A 74 -0.15 -12.53 -1.96
C ILE A 74 -0.20 -13.66 -2.99
N SER A 75 -1.33 -13.81 -3.67
CA SER A 75 -1.45 -14.60 -4.90
C SER A 75 -1.52 -13.66 -6.10
N VAL A 76 -1.12 -14.16 -7.26
CA VAL A 76 -1.27 -13.47 -8.54
C VAL A 76 -2.20 -14.25 -9.45
N LYS A 77 -2.94 -13.54 -10.29
CA LYS A 77 -3.60 -14.10 -11.48
C LYS A 77 -3.37 -13.18 -12.66
N GLU A 78 -3.45 -13.73 -13.86
CA GLU A 78 -3.56 -12.93 -15.08
C GLU A 78 -5.02 -12.57 -15.32
N ASP A 79 -5.33 -11.29 -15.32
CA ASP A 79 -6.60 -10.76 -15.78
C ASP A 79 -6.53 -10.57 -17.30
N THR A 80 -7.25 -11.43 -18.02
CA THR A 80 -7.34 -11.46 -19.48
C THR A 80 -8.57 -10.71 -20.01
N SER A 81 -9.35 -10.06 -19.14
CA SER A 81 -10.53 -9.27 -19.55
C SER A 81 -10.18 -8.05 -20.40
N LYS A 82 -8.91 -7.61 -20.38
CA LYS A 82 -8.38 -6.48 -21.15
C LYS A 82 -7.07 -6.87 -21.81
N TYR A 83 -6.78 -6.27 -22.97
CA TYR A 83 -5.51 -6.44 -23.68
C TYR A 83 -4.61 -5.21 -23.48
N PRO A 84 -3.32 -5.38 -23.15
CA PRO A 84 -2.66 -6.65 -22.82
C PRO A 84 -3.14 -7.21 -21.46
N PRO A 85 -3.04 -8.54 -21.23
CA PRO A 85 -3.34 -9.14 -19.94
C PRO A 85 -2.56 -8.47 -18.80
N LYS A 86 -3.19 -8.37 -17.63
CA LYS A 86 -2.60 -7.70 -16.46
C LYS A 86 -2.39 -8.69 -15.32
N ARG A 87 -1.21 -8.63 -14.69
CA ARG A 87 -0.99 -9.30 -13.40
C ARG A 87 -1.74 -8.53 -12.31
N VAL A 88 -2.70 -9.18 -11.69
CA VAL A 88 -3.44 -8.64 -10.54
C VAL A 88 -3.24 -9.52 -9.33
N TYR A 89 -3.23 -8.90 -8.16
CA TYR A 89 -2.83 -9.51 -6.91
C TYR A 89 -3.98 -9.50 -5.90
N ARG A 90 -3.94 -10.50 -5.01
CA ARG A 90 -4.89 -10.63 -3.90
C ARG A 90 -4.15 -11.13 -2.65
N LEU A 91 -4.61 -10.73 -1.48
CA LEU A 91 -4.09 -11.28 -0.22
C LEU A 91 -4.45 -12.76 -0.08
N THR A 92 -3.50 -13.54 0.41
CA THR A 92 -3.77 -14.88 0.92
C THR A 92 -4.19 -14.81 2.39
N SER A 93 -4.58 -15.94 2.97
CA SER A 93 -4.78 -16.07 4.43
C SER A 93 -3.50 -15.69 5.21
N ARG A 94 -2.31 -16.00 4.69
CA ARG A 94 -1.03 -15.59 5.28
C ARG A 94 -0.83 -14.07 5.18
N GLY A 95 -1.26 -13.45 4.07
CA GLY A 95 -1.27 -12.00 3.91
C GLY A 95 -2.13 -11.28 4.95
N ILE A 96 -3.34 -11.78 5.19
CA ILE A 96 -4.22 -11.24 6.24
C ILE A 96 -3.57 -11.40 7.63
N LYS A 97 -2.99 -12.57 7.93
CA LYS A 97 -2.26 -12.78 9.18
C LYS A 97 -1.09 -11.81 9.34
N LYS A 98 -0.35 -11.53 8.25
CA LYS A 98 0.77 -10.58 8.24
C LYS A 98 0.32 -9.16 8.58
N ILE A 99 -0.81 -8.71 8.03
CA ILE A 99 -1.42 -7.41 8.39
C ILE A 99 -1.75 -7.36 9.89
N ASN A 100 -2.34 -8.43 10.44
CA ASN A 100 -2.66 -8.50 11.86
C ASN A 100 -1.40 -8.43 12.73
N GLN A 101 -0.31 -9.09 12.33
CA GLN A 101 0.98 -8.99 13.04
C GLN A 101 1.52 -7.55 13.07
N TYR A 102 1.42 -6.81 11.95
CA TYR A 102 1.78 -5.40 11.94
C TYR A 102 0.90 -4.58 12.90
N ARG A 103 -0.41 -4.80 12.89
CA ARG A 103 -1.36 -4.15 13.79
C ARG A 103 -1.02 -4.40 15.25
N ASP A 104 -0.78 -5.66 15.63
CA ASP A 104 -0.54 -6.04 17.02
C ASP A 104 0.80 -5.47 17.54
N VAL A 105 1.83 -5.40 16.70
CA VAL A 105 3.09 -4.71 17.04
C VAL A 105 2.85 -3.21 17.22
N PHE A 106 2.10 -2.59 16.31
CA PHE A 106 1.85 -1.16 16.35
C PHE A 106 1.00 -0.74 17.55
N LEU A 107 -0.07 -1.49 17.87
CA LEU A 107 -0.91 -1.22 19.02
C LEU A 107 -0.14 -1.33 20.34
N ARG A 108 0.70 -2.37 20.50
CA ARG A 108 1.57 -2.49 21.67
C ARG A 108 2.48 -1.27 21.83
N PHE A 109 3.09 -0.81 20.74
CA PHE A 109 3.91 0.40 20.79
C PHE A 109 3.11 1.65 21.19
N LEU A 110 1.86 1.79 20.72
CA LEU A 110 1.01 2.93 21.09
C LEU A 110 0.51 2.88 22.54
N GLU A 111 0.39 1.70 23.14
CA GLU A 111 0.03 1.53 24.55
C GLU A 111 1.19 1.84 25.50
N GLU A 112 2.43 1.82 24.99
CA GLU A 112 3.65 2.08 25.75
C GLU A 112 4.05 3.57 25.81
N ILE A 113 3.40 4.44 25.02
CA ILE A 113 3.67 5.89 24.95
C ILE A 113 2.59 6.72 25.64
#